data_AF-A0A392SD71-F1
#
_entry.id   AF-A0A392SD71-F1
#
_cell.length_a   1.000
_cell.length_b   1.000
_cell.length_c   1.000
_cell.angle_alpha   90.00
_cell.angle_beta   90.00
_cell.angle_gamma   90.00
#
_symmetry.space_group_name_H-M   'P 1'
#
loop_
_entity.id
_entity.type
_entity.pdbx_description
1 polymer ?
#
loop_
_entity_poly.entity_id
_entity_poly.type
_entity_poly.pdbx_seq_one_letter_code
_entity_poly.pdbx_strand_id
1 'polypeptide(L)'
;MFASLKLESGVKMEELLVVCEFSDVFPGDVSDVPPEREVEFTIDLIPGTSPISMAPYRMSASELKELKKRLEELLEKKLIRPSVSPWGAPVLLVKKKDGS
;
A
#
# COMPACT_ATOMS: atom_id res chain seq x y z
N MET A 1 7.38 -2.08 -4.68
CA MET A 1 8.43 -2.20 -3.64
C MET A 1 9.01 -0.80 -3.45
N PHE A 2 8.58 -0.05 -2.44
CA PHE A 2 9.28 1.19 -2.10
C PHE A 2 10.26 0.81 -1.00
N ALA A 3 11.52 0.60 -1.41
CA ALA A 3 12.61 0.43 -0.48
C ALA A 3 12.75 1.75 0.28
N SER A 4 12.59 1.73 1.60
CA SER A 4 13.26 2.73 2.44
C SER A 4 14.74 2.61 2.13
N LEU A 5 15.28 3.52 1.33
CA LEU A 5 16.71 3.67 1.16
C LEU A 5 17.23 4.23 2.49
N LYS A 6 17.57 3.33 3.42
CA LYS A 6 18.41 3.70 4.55
C LYS A 6 19.79 3.96 3.99
N LEU A 7 20.13 5.23 3.85
CA LEU A 7 21.49 5.66 3.56
C LEU A 7 22.37 5.20 4.74
N GLU A 8 23.36 4.34 4.49
CA GLU A 8 24.24 3.81 5.54
C GLU A 8 25.30 4.82 6.02
N SER A 9 25.35 6.02 5.43
CA SER A 9 26.08 7.15 5.99
C SER A 9 25.16 7.96 6.89
N GLY A 10 25.63 8.41 8.06
CA GLY A 10 24.89 9.25 9.02
C GLY A 10 24.49 10.65 8.52
N VAL A 11 24.44 10.86 7.20
CA VAL A 11 23.89 12.02 6.50
C VAL A 11 22.37 11.84 6.44
N LYS A 12 21.63 12.85 6.89
CA LYS A 12 20.17 12.82 6.82
C LYS A 12 19.72 12.98 5.36
N MET A 13 18.65 12.31 4.94
CA MET A 13 18.18 12.37 3.54
C MET A 13 17.87 13.81 3.11
N GLU A 14 17.43 14.63 4.07
CA GLU A 14 17.10 16.04 3.94
C GLU A 14 18.34 16.94 3.70
N GLU A 15 19.55 16.39 3.81
CA GLU A 15 20.82 17.11 3.57
C GLU A 15 21.37 16.83 2.15
N LEU A 16 20.77 15.89 1.41
CA LEU A 16 21.15 15.62 0.03
C LEU A 16 20.60 16.71 -0.88
N LEU A 17 21.49 17.42 -1.60
CA LEU A 17 21.11 18.52 -2.49
C LEU A 17 20.00 18.13 -3.48
N VAL A 18 20.03 16.92 -4.02
CA VAL A 18 19.00 16.41 -4.95
C VAL A 18 17.64 16.26 -4.27
N VAL A 19 17.59 15.83 -3.01
CA VAL A 19 16.33 15.69 -2.26
C VAL A 19 15.76 17.06 -1.91
N CYS A 20 16.63 18.04 -1.57
CA CYS A 20 16.20 19.42 -1.37
C CYS A 20 15.66 20.05 -2.67
N GLU A 21 16.33 19.81 -3.80
CA GLU A 21 15.96 20.34 -5.11
C GLU A 21 14.61 19.78 -5.60
N PHE A 22 14.32 18.50 -5.33
CA PHE A 22 13.11 17.80 -5.76
C PHE A 22 12.25 17.35 -4.57
N SER A 23 12.06 18.22 -3.58
CA SER A 23 11.33 17.91 -2.34
C SER A 23 9.87 17.49 -2.56
N ASP A 24 9.26 17.93 -3.66
CA ASP A 24 7.93 17.52 -4.12
C ASP A 24 7.87 16.07 -4.64
N VAL A 25 8.99 15.55 -5.16
CA VAL A 25 9.13 14.18 -5.66
C VAL A 25 9.49 13.19 -4.54
N PHE A 26 10.10 13.67 -3.45
CA PHE A 26 10.52 12.86 -2.30
C PHE A 26 9.78 13.22 -0.99
N PRO A 27 8.44 13.15 -0.95
CA PRO A 27 7.71 13.39 0.29
C PRO A 27 7.96 12.25 1.30
N GLY A 28 7.95 12.59 2.60
CA GLY A 28 8.16 11.61 3.67
C GLY A 28 7.07 10.54 3.77
N ASP A 29 5.87 10.81 3.24
CA ASP A 29 4.79 9.86 3.06
C ASP A 29 4.08 10.13 1.72
N VAL A 30 3.65 9.07 1.03
CA VAL A 30 2.93 9.17 -0.23
C VAL A 30 1.44 9.13 0.10
N SER A 31 0.86 10.30 0.37
CA SER A 31 -0.57 10.41 0.71
C SER A 31 -1.49 10.35 -0.51
N ASP A 32 -0.95 10.65 -1.69
CA ASP A 32 -1.78 10.97 -2.85
C ASP A 32 -1.81 9.80 -3.84
N VAL A 33 -3.02 9.50 -4.31
CA VAL A 33 -3.21 8.66 -5.49
C VAL A 33 -2.50 9.32 -6.69
N PRO A 34 -1.89 8.54 -7.60
CA PRO A 34 -1.32 9.10 -8.81
C PRO A 34 -2.35 9.99 -9.53
N PRO A 35 -1.92 11.12 -10.13
CA PRO A 35 -2.81 11.93 -10.94
C PRO A 35 -3.39 11.09 -12.08
N GLU A 36 -4.55 11.49 -12.60
CA GLU A 36 -5.14 10.84 -13.78
C GLU A 36 -4.11 10.79 -14.91
N ARG A 37 -3.93 9.60 -15.49
CA ARG A 37 -3.02 9.35 -16.61
C ARG A 37 -3.83 8.92 -17.81
N GLU A 38 -3.32 9.18 -19.01
CA GLU A 38 -3.94 8.72 -20.26
C GLU A 38 -4.00 7.18 -20.36
N VAL A 39 -3.12 6.48 -19.62
CA VAL A 39 -3.05 5.02 -19.59
C VAL A 39 -3.47 4.53 -18.21
N GLU A 40 -4.56 3.78 -18.17
CA GLU A 40 -5.02 3.08 -16.97
C GLU A 40 -4.32 1.73 -16.82
N PHE A 41 -4.14 1.28 -15.57
CA PHE A 41 -3.64 -0.06 -15.30
C PHE A 41 -4.75 -1.09 -15.46
N THR A 42 -4.65 -1.96 -16.47
CA THR A 42 -5.59 -3.07 -16.71
C THR A 42 -4.98 -4.42 -16.34
N ILE A 43 -5.82 -5.33 -15.81
CA ILE A 43 -5.44 -6.72 -15.53
C ILE A 43 -6.18 -7.60 -16.53
N ASP A 44 -5.45 -8.16 -17.49
CA ASP A 44 -6.01 -9.09 -18.47
C ASP A 44 -6.23 -10.48 -17.84
N LEU A 45 -7.41 -11.03 -18.05
CA LEU A 45 -7.76 -12.37 -17.59
C LEU A 45 -7.60 -13.39 -18.73
N ILE A 46 -7.14 -14.59 -18.39
CA ILE A 46 -7.14 -15.70 -19.34
C ILE A 46 -8.61 -16.03 -19.71
N PRO A 47 -8.94 -16.21 -21.00
CA PRO A 47 -10.30 -16.56 -21.42
C PRO A 47 -10.85 -17.77 -20.67
N GLY A 48 -12.08 -17.66 -20.16
CA GLY A 48 -12.74 -18.69 -19.36
C GLY A 48 -12.45 -18.65 -17.86
N THR A 49 -11.64 -17.71 -17.37
CA THR A 49 -11.44 -17.52 -15.92
C THR A 49 -12.71 -16.99 -15.26
N SER A 50 -13.25 -17.76 -14.31
CA SER A 50 -14.37 -17.33 -13.45
C SER A 50 -13.86 -16.65 -12.16
N PRO A 51 -14.66 -15.79 -11.53
CA PRO A 51 -14.31 -15.20 -10.24
C PRO A 51 -14.05 -16.23 -9.14
N ILE A 52 -13.06 -15.96 -8.30
CA ILE A 52 -12.74 -16.76 -7.11
C ILE A 52 -12.98 -15.90 -5.87
N SER A 53 -13.76 -16.43 -4.93
CA SER A 53 -14.01 -15.79 -3.64
C SER A 53 -13.67 -16.75 -2.51
N MET A 54 -12.70 -16.35 -1.70
CA MET A 54 -12.20 -17.10 -0.56
C MET A 54 -12.52 -16.38 0.75
N ALA A 55 -12.90 -17.15 1.77
CA ALA A 55 -13.15 -16.62 3.10
C ALA A 55 -11.86 -16.03 3.74
N PRO A 56 -11.96 -14.96 4.54
CA PRO A 56 -10.83 -14.44 5.30
C PRO A 56 -10.26 -15.48 6.27
N TYR A 57 -8.95 -15.41 6.53
CA TYR A 57 -8.33 -16.24 7.56
C TYR A 57 -8.83 -15.87 8.96
N ARG A 58 -8.79 -16.85 9.87
CA ARG A 58 -9.06 -16.60 11.30
C ARG A 58 -7.96 -15.73 11.88
N MET A 59 -8.35 -14.70 12.61
CA MET A 59 -7.45 -13.74 13.24
C MET A 59 -7.81 -13.61 14.72
N SER A 60 -6.80 -13.31 15.53
CA SER A 60 -6.98 -12.90 16.93
C SER A 60 -7.58 -11.49 17.02
N ALA A 61 -8.06 -11.11 18.21
CA ALA A 61 -8.63 -9.78 18.42
C ALA A 61 -7.61 -8.64 18.20
N SER A 62 -6.33 -8.86 18.50
CA SER A 62 -5.27 -7.88 18.28
C SER A 62 -4.96 -7.70 16.79
N GLU A 63 -4.89 -8.79 16.03
CA GLU A 63 -4.69 -8.74 14.57
C GLU A 63 -5.87 -8.05 13.87
N LEU A 64 -7.11 -8.34 14.29
CA LEU A 64 -8.29 -7.70 13.72
C LEU A 64 -8.31 -6.18 13.99
N LYS A 65 -7.88 -5.76 15.18
CA LYS A 65 -7.74 -4.34 15.53
C LYS A 65 -6.71 -3.63 14.65
N GLU A 66 -5.56 -4.26 14.43
CA GLU A 66 -4.51 -3.72 13.57
C GLU A 66 -4.95 -3.68 12.10
N LEU A 67 -5.59 -4.74 11.61
CA LEU A 67 -6.15 -4.78 10.26
C LEU A 67 -7.14 -3.63 10.03
N LYS A 68 -8.05 -3.39 10.98
CA LYS A 68 -9.02 -2.30 10.88
C LYS A 68 -8.33 -0.95 10.82
N LYS A 69 -7.33 -0.71 11.67
CA LYS A 69 -6.53 0.52 11.67
C LYS A 69 -5.87 0.75 10.30
N ARG A 70 -5.22 -0.27 9.74
CA ARG A 70 -4.58 -0.17 8.41
C ARG A 70 -5.59 0.09 7.29
N LEU A 71 -6.77 -0.53 7.35
CA LEU A 71 -7.83 -0.28 6.37
C LEU A 71 -8.34 1.16 6.44
N GLU A 72 -8.53 1.72 7.64
CA GLU A 72 -8.93 3.12 7.83
C GLU A 72 -7.88 4.08 7.26
N GLU A 73 -6.59 3.85 7.54
CA GLU A 73 -5.47 4.63 6.96
C GLU A 73 -5.49 4.60 5.42
N LEU A 74 -5.71 3.43 4.81
CA LEU A 74 -5.74 3.28 3.34
C LEU A 74 -6.99 3.92 2.70
N LEU A 75 -8.13 3.89 3.39
CA LEU A 75 -9.36 4.55 2.95
C LEU A 75 -9.21 6.08 3.00
N GLU A 76 -8.61 6.61 4.07
CA GLU A 76 -8.36 8.05 4.21
C GLU A 76 -7.42 8.57 3.11
N LYS A 77 -6.38 7.79 2.78
CA LYS A 77 -5.47 8.06 1.65
C LYS A 77 -6.10 7.82 0.26
N LYS A 78 -7.36 7.39 0.19
CA LYS A 78 -8.08 7.08 -1.06
C LYS A 78 -7.39 6.01 -1.93
N LEU A 79 -6.50 5.20 -1.35
CA LEU A 79 -5.80 4.12 -2.05
C LEU A 79 -6.72 2.91 -2.30
N ILE A 80 -7.73 2.74 -1.44
CA ILE A 80 -8.75 1.69 -1.58
C ILE A 80 -10.16 2.29 -1.43
N ARG A 81 -11.17 1.52 -1.85
CA ARG A 81 -12.59 1.84 -1.65
C ARG A 81 -13.39 0.57 -1.39
N PRO A 82 -14.55 0.64 -0.69
CA PRO A 82 -15.47 -0.47 -0.60
C PRO A 82 -15.91 -0.95 -2.00
N SER A 83 -16.11 -2.24 -2.17
CA SER A 83 -16.58 -2.84 -3.43
C SER A 83 -17.52 -4.02 -3.18
N VAL A 84 -18.30 -4.37 -4.21
CA VAL A 84 -19.18 -5.54 -4.26
C VAL A 84 -18.67 -6.53 -5.32
N SER A 85 -17.38 -6.84 -5.26
CA SER A 85 -16.73 -7.71 -6.25
C SER A 85 -17.13 -9.18 -6.09
N PRO A 86 -17.34 -9.93 -7.19
CA PRO A 86 -17.44 -11.40 -7.12
C PRO A 86 -16.10 -12.07 -6.80
N TRP A 87 -14.99 -11.32 -6.87
CA TRP A 87 -13.65 -11.77 -6.48
C TRP A 87 -13.36 -11.42 -5.03
N GLY A 88 -12.78 -12.36 -4.29
CA GLY A 88 -12.38 -12.17 -2.90
C GLY A 88 -11.13 -12.98 -2.58
N ALA A 89 -10.08 -12.32 -2.12
CA ALA A 89 -8.84 -12.94 -1.65
C ALA A 89 -8.65 -12.68 -0.15
N PRO A 90 -8.16 -13.66 0.63
CA PRO A 90 -7.90 -13.44 2.05
C PRO A 90 -6.67 -12.54 2.24
N VAL A 91 -6.67 -11.79 3.34
CA VAL A 91 -5.55 -10.92 3.74
C VAL A 91 -4.76 -11.57 4.87
N LEU A 92 -3.44 -11.37 4.86
CA LEU A 92 -2.52 -11.79 5.92
C LEU A 92 -1.75 -10.58 6.45
N LEU A 93 -1.69 -10.45 7.77
CA LEU A 93 -0.88 -9.44 8.43
C LEU A 93 0.55 -9.96 8.63
N VAL A 94 1.54 -9.15 8.29
CA VAL A 94 2.96 -9.53 8.40
C VAL A 94 3.66 -8.51 9.29
N LYS A 95 4.27 -9.00 10.38
CA LYS A 95 5.13 -8.18 11.25
C LYS A 95 6.39 -7.77 10.49
N LYS A 96 6.64 -6.47 10.42
CA LYS A 96 7.84 -5.88 9.84
C LYS A 96 8.99 -5.90 10.85
N LYS A 97 10.22 -5.75 10.34
CA LYS A 97 11.46 -5.81 11.15
C LYS A 97 11.51 -4.71 12.22
N ASP A 98 10.89 -3.57 11.96
CA ASP A 98 10.78 -2.43 12.88
C ASP A 98 9.71 -2.62 13.97
N GLY A 99 9.03 -3.77 13.99
CA GLY A 99 7.97 -4.08 14.95
C GLY A 99 6.59 -3.55 14.54
N SER A 100 6.46 -3.04 13.32
CA SER A 100 5.20 -2.56 12.73
C SER A 100 4.43 -3.59 11.90
#